data_AF-A0A1Y2G1H7-F1
#
_entry.id   AF-A0A1Y2G1H7-F1
#
_cell.length_a   1.000
_cell.length_b   1.000
_cell.length_c   1.000
_cell.angle_alpha   90.00
_cell.angle_beta   90.00
_cell.angle_gamma   90.00
#
_symmetry.space_group_name_H-M   'P 1'
#
loop_
_entity.id
_entity.type
_entity.pdbx_description
1 polymer ?
#
loop_
_entity_poly.entity_id
_entity_poly.type
_entity_poly.pdbx_seq_one_letter_code
_entity_poly.pdbx_strand_id
1 'polypeptide(L)'
;SRVKEYHFHIYFLTASTSQRAHALSLRERLLVARSQGEFVAVPLYRINETAMGPHPVGSYEVWVPESSFAAVFSFLAQERGELSIFIHPLTANQRADHEHRNAWIGPPFPLFLDNLLTGGEIPSQYHSLELGYSSKEEEPSEAEKKERGKRLEEKLRHEKGAAKAP
;
A
#
# COMPACT_ATOMS: atom_id res chain seq x y z
N SER A 1 -4.81 14.44 -8.31
CA SER A 1 -4.03 13.45 -9.08
C SER A 1 -4.28 12.07 -8.50
N ARG A 2 -4.19 11.03 -9.33
CA ARG A 2 -4.30 9.63 -8.89
C ARG A 2 -3.06 9.24 -8.08
N VAL A 3 -3.24 8.49 -7.00
CA VAL A 3 -2.12 7.93 -6.22
C VAL A 3 -1.54 6.75 -6.99
N LYS A 4 -0.23 6.78 -7.25
CA LYS A 4 0.44 5.73 -8.03
C LYS A 4 1.34 4.80 -7.21
N GLU A 5 1.61 5.13 -5.96
CA GLU A 5 2.53 4.39 -5.10
C GLU A 5 2.02 4.38 -3.66
N TYR A 6 2.32 3.28 -2.95
CA TYR A 6 1.90 3.02 -1.59
C TYR A 6 3.04 2.42 -0.78
N HIS A 7 3.00 2.66 0.53
CA HIS A 7 3.81 1.95 1.49
C HIS A 7 2.93 1.04 2.35
N PHE A 8 3.44 -0.16 2.60
CA PHE A 8 2.93 -1.11 3.57
C PHE A 8 3.99 -1.27 4.65
N HIS A 9 3.66 -0.94 5.89
CA HIS A 9 4.54 -1.15 7.03
C HIS A 9 4.00 -2.29 7.88
N ILE A 10 4.76 -3.38 7.96
CA ILE A 10 4.39 -4.55 8.73
C ILE A 10 4.94 -4.33 10.14
N TYR A 11 4.06 -4.31 11.13
CA TYR A 11 4.39 -4.02 12.52
C TYR A 11 4.48 -5.29 13.35
N PHE A 12 5.44 -5.30 14.28
CA PHE A 12 5.56 -6.30 15.33
C PHE A 12 5.87 -5.61 16.66
N LEU A 13 5.31 -6.15 17.75
CA LEU A 13 5.66 -5.68 19.08
C LEU A 13 7.11 -6.06 19.39
N THR A 14 7.95 -5.07 19.70
CA THR A 14 9.39 -5.27 19.95
C THR A 14 9.68 -6.28 21.06
N ALA A 15 8.82 -6.36 22.09
CA ALA A 15 8.94 -7.33 23.18
C ALA A 15 8.52 -8.76 22.79
N SER A 16 7.85 -8.95 21.65
CA SER A 16 7.36 -10.25 21.18
C SER A 16 8.33 -10.86 20.18
N THR A 17 9.12 -11.83 20.65
CA THR A 17 10.04 -12.59 19.79
C THR A 17 9.30 -13.38 18.72
N SER A 18 8.10 -13.90 19.02
CA SER A 18 7.26 -14.63 18.06
C SER A 18 6.73 -13.73 16.95
N GLN A 19 6.19 -12.54 17.26
CA GLN A 19 5.74 -11.60 16.22
C GLN A 19 6.91 -11.13 15.36
N ARG A 20 8.08 -10.84 15.96
CA ARG A 20 9.27 -10.48 15.19
C ARG A 20 9.66 -11.61 14.23
N ALA A 21 9.75 -12.85 14.71
CA ALA A 21 10.08 -13.99 13.86
C ALA A 21 9.05 -14.18 12.73
N HIS A 22 7.76 -14.00 13.03
CA HIS A 22 6.69 -14.07 12.05
C HIS A 22 6.80 -12.95 10.99
N ALA A 23 7.08 -11.72 11.40
CA ALA A 23 7.26 -10.59 10.49
C ALA A 23 8.43 -10.83 9.53
N LEU A 24 9.55 -11.37 10.02
CA LEU A 24 10.70 -11.71 9.16
C LEU A 24 10.37 -12.85 8.19
N SER A 25 9.68 -13.90 8.66
CA SER A 25 9.23 -14.99 7.80
C SER A 25 8.24 -14.50 6.72
N LEU A 26 7.33 -13.58 7.06
CA LEU A 26 6.41 -12.96 6.11
C LEU A 26 7.17 -12.15 5.05
N ARG A 27 8.20 -11.40 5.46
CA ARG A 27 9.08 -10.66 4.55
C ARG A 27 9.78 -11.59 3.55
N GLU A 28 10.26 -12.75 4.01
CA GLU A 28 10.86 -13.77 3.15
C GLU A 28 9.85 -14.33 2.15
N ARG A 29 8.64 -14.70 2.60
CA ARG A 29 7.57 -15.18 1.70
C ARG A 29 7.20 -14.14 0.65
N LEU A 30 7.11 -12.87 1.03
CA LEU A 30 6.85 -11.77 0.11
C LEU A 30 7.95 -11.62 -0.95
N LEU A 31 9.23 -11.76 -0.56
CA LEU A 31 10.35 -11.74 -1.50
C LEU A 31 10.33 -12.93 -2.46
N VAL A 32 9.93 -14.11 -2.00
CA VAL A 32 9.73 -15.30 -2.85
C VAL A 32 8.61 -15.06 -3.86
N ALA A 33 7.42 -14.63 -3.42
CA ALA A 33 6.29 -14.33 -4.30
C ALA A 33 6.64 -13.26 -5.36
N ARG A 34 7.35 -12.20 -4.95
CA ARG A 34 7.91 -11.21 -5.87
C ARG A 34 8.85 -11.85 -6.90
N SER A 35 9.76 -12.72 -6.47
CA SER A 35 10.71 -13.38 -7.38
C SER A 35 10.04 -14.33 -8.37
N GLN A 36 8.85 -14.82 -8.03
CA GLN A 36 8.02 -15.67 -8.87
C GLN A 36 7.10 -14.87 -9.81
N GLY A 37 7.13 -13.53 -9.73
CA GLY A 37 6.35 -12.66 -10.59
C GLY A 37 4.88 -12.51 -10.19
N GLU A 38 4.50 -12.87 -8.96
CA GLU A 38 3.11 -12.74 -8.50
C GLU A 38 2.67 -11.27 -8.39
N PHE A 39 3.59 -10.38 -8.02
CA PHE A 39 3.38 -8.95 -7.90
C PHE A 39 4.71 -8.19 -7.77
N VAL A 40 4.64 -6.86 -7.86
CA VAL A 40 5.75 -5.97 -7.51
C VAL A 40 5.57 -5.46 -6.08
N ALA A 41 6.49 -5.84 -5.21
CA ALA A 41 6.60 -5.35 -3.85
C ALA A 41 8.07 -5.24 -3.48
N VAL A 42 8.53 -4.10 -2.97
CA VAL A 42 9.95 -3.85 -2.68
C VAL A 42 10.12 -3.54 -1.21
N PRO A 43 10.45 -4.54 -0.37
CA PRO A 43 10.81 -4.29 1.02
C PRO A 43 12.06 -3.43 1.10
N LEU A 44 12.02 -2.38 1.92
CA LEU A 44 13.22 -1.64 2.27
C LEU A 44 14.21 -2.61 2.96
N TYR A 45 15.51 -2.46 2.70
CA TYR A 45 16.53 -3.33 3.30
C TYR A 45 16.49 -3.29 4.84
N ARG A 46 16.27 -2.10 5.41
CA ARG A 46 16.24 -1.86 6.84
C ARG A 46 14.99 -2.49 7.48
N ILE A 47 15.20 -3.12 8.62
CA ILE A 47 14.17 -3.46 9.58
C ILE A 47 14.35 -2.53 10.78
N ASN A 48 13.28 -1.87 11.20
CA ASN A 48 13.24 -1.07 12.39
C ASN A 48 12.99 -2.02 13.57
N GLU A 49 14.01 -2.30 14.37
CA GLU A 49 13.87 -3.18 15.56
C GLU A 49 13.10 -2.49 16.70
N THR A 50 13.02 -1.16 16.65
CA THR A 50 12.34 -0.30 17.62
C THR A 50 11.59 0.82 16.88
N ALA A 51 10.85 1.64 17.61
CA ALA A 51 10.15 2.80 17.05
C ALA A 51 11.12 3.69 16.23
N MET A 52 10.68 4.09 15.03
CA MET A 52 11.48 4.93 14.13
C MET A 52 10.57 5.79 13.27
N GLY A 53 10.87 7.10 13.20
CA GLY A 53 10.03 8.05 12.47
C GLY A 53 8.60 8.08 13.02
N PRO A 54 7.56 7.96 12.17
CA PRO A 54 6.17 7.95 12.62
C PRO A 54 5.73 6.60 13.21
N HIS A 55 6.56 5.56 13.11
CA HIS A 55 6.21 4.19 13.47
C HIS A 55 6.54 3.91 14.95
N PRO A 56 5.53 3.52 15.76
CA PRO A 56 5.66 3.44 17.22
C PRO A 56 6.28 2.14 17.76
N VAL A 57 6.46 1.14 16.89
CA VAL A 57 6.93 -0.20 17.24
C VAL A 57 7.91 -0.70 16.18
N GLY A 58 8.43 -1.91 16.35
CA GLY A 58 9.24 -2.55 15.32
C GLY A 58 8.46 -2.71 14.01
N SER A 59 9.12 -2.41 12.88
CA SER A 59 8.49 -2.45 11.57
C SER A 59 9.46 -2.70 10.42
N TYR A 60 8.92 -3.05 9.26
CA TYR A 60 9.63 -2.85 7.99
C TYR A 60 8.67 -2.32 6.92
N GLU A 61 9.21 -1.49 6.04
CA GLU A 61 8.49 -0.88 4.93
C GLU A 61 8.53 -1.78 3.69
N VAL A 62 7.44 -1.77 2.92
CA VAL A 62 7.34 -2.34 1.58
C VAL A 62 6.73 -1.31 0.64
N TRP A 63 7.48 -0.91 -0.37
CA TRP A 63 6.98 -0.06 -1.46
C TRP A 63 6.22 -0.90 -2.48
N VAL A 64 5.07 -0.39 -2.93
CA VAL A 64 4.17 -1.07 -3.86
C VAL A 64 3.62 -0.07 -4.87
N PRO A 65 3.77 -0.31 -6.20
CA PRO A 65 3.13 0.50 -7.22
C PRO A 65 1.63 0.17 -7.27
N GLU A 66 0.81 1.11 -7.72
CA GLU A 66 -0.65 0.93 -7.79
C GLU A 66 -1.09 -0.30 -8.58
N SER A 67 -0.32 -0.69 -9.60
CA SER A 67 -0.59 -1.86 -10.45
C SER A 67 -0.49 -3.19 -9.68
N SER A 68 0.22 -3.21 -8.55
CA SER A 68 0.38 -4.39 -7.68
C SER A 68 -0.35 -4.27 -6.34
N PHE A 69 -1.02 -3.14 -6.07
CA PHE A 69 -1.65 -2.88 -4.78
C PHE A 69 -2.61 -3.99 -4.35
N ALA A 70 -3.55 -4.37 -5.23
CA ALA A 70 -4.58 -5.35 -4.89
C ALA A 70 -3.99 -6.75 -4.63
N ALA A 71 -2.97 -7.14 -5.39
CA ALA A 71 -2.29 -8.43 -5.22
C ALA A 71 -1.52 -8.49 -3.90
N VAL A 72 -0.74 -7.44 -3.60
CA VAL A 72 0.02 -7.35 -2.33
C VAL A 72 -0.92 -7.26 -1.12
N PHE A 73 -1.98 -6.46 -1.21
CA PHE A 73 -3.00 -6.38 -0.16
C PHE A 73 -3.60 -7.76 0.10
N SER A 74 -3.98 -8.50 -0.95
CA SER A 74 -4.59 -9.83 -0.83
C SER A 74 -3.63 -10.85 -0.23
N PHE A 75 -2.35 -10.83 -0.64
CA PHE A 75 -1.31 -11.67 -0.05
C PHE A 75 -1.15 -11.39 1.44
N LEU A 76 -0.95 -10.13 1.81
CA LEU A 76 -0.75 -9.72 3.20
C LEU A 76 -1.98 -9.97 4.07
N ALA A 77 -3.19 -9.78 3.54
CA ALA A 77 -4.43 -10.07 4.26
C ALA A 77 -4.57 -11.54 4.66
N GLN A 78 -4.05 -12.46 3.83
CA GLN A 78 -4.07 -13.90 4.09
C GLN A 78 -2.90 -14.35 4.97
N GLU A 79 -1.72 -13.78 4.76
CA GLU A 79 -0.46 -14.30 5.31
C GLU A 79 0.00 -13.64 6.62
N ARG A 80 -0.57 -12.49 7.02
CA ARG A 80 -0.06 -11.69 8.16
C ARG A 80 -0.23 -12.33 9.54
N GLY A 81 -1.16 -13.28 9.69
CA GLY A 81 -1.64 -13.77 10.98
C GLY A 81 -1.98 -12.64 11.97
N GLU A 82 -1.27 -12.55 13.10
CA GLU A 82 -1.55 -11.53 14.12
C GLU A 82 -0.92 -10.15 13.88
N LEU A 83 -0.05 -10.00 12.89
CA LEU A 83 0.69 -8.76 12.64
C LEU A 83 -0.25 -7.65 12.14
N SER A 84 -0.05 -6.42 12.61
CA SER A 84 -0.75 -5.25 12.06
C SER A 84 0.02 -4.69 10.87
N ILE A 85 -0.70 -4.25 9.85
CA ILE A 85 -0.09 -3.66 8.65
C ILE A 85 -0.67 -2.28 8.42
N PHE A 86 0.18 -1.26 8.53
CA PHE A 86 -0.14 0.12 8.21
C PHE A 86 0.04 0.34 6.72
N ILE A 87 -0.94 0.93 6.06
CA ILE A 87 -0.92 1.19 4.62
C ILE A 87 -1.17 2.67 4.40
N HIS A 88 -0.34 3.34 3.61
CA HIS A 88 -0.63 4.71 3.21
C HIS A 88 -0.20 4.99 1.77
N PRO A 89 -0.86 5.94 1.08
CA PRO A 89 -0.42 6.43 -0.21
C PRO A 89 0.89 7.23 -0.07
N LEU A 90 1.60 7.38 -1.18
CA LEU A 90 2.75 8.28 -1.29
C LEU A 90 2.36 9.50 -2.12
N THR A 91 2.13 10.63 -1.48
CA THR A 91 1.85 11.92 -2.13
C THR A 91 2.79 13.01 -1.64
N ALA A 92 2.63 14.23 -2.15
CA ALA A 92 3.35 15.40 -1.67
C ALA A 92 3.00 15.79 -0.22
N ASN A 93 1.91 15.26 0.37
CA ASN A 93 1.49 15.58 1.74
C ASN A 93 1.59 14.34 2.63
N GLN A 94 2.80 14.09 3.13
CA GLN A 94 3.12 12.93 3.97
C GLN A 94 2.26 12.89 5.23
N ARG A 95 2.03 14.03 5.88
CA ARG A 95 1.20 14.11 7.09
C ARG A 95 -0.21 13.61 6.81
N ALA A 96 -0.87 14.12 5.77
CA ALA A 96 -2.22 13.70 5.41
C ALA A 96 -2.27 12.21 4.98
N ASP A 97 -1.22 11.74 4.31
CA ASP A 97 -1.10 10.34 3.89
C ASP A 97 -1.06 9.40 5.11
N HIS A 98 -0.29 9.77 6.13
CA HIS A 98 -0.17 8.96 7.34
C HIS A 98 -1.36 9.10 8.29
N GLU A 99 -2.00 10.27 8.35
CA GLU A 99 -3.03 10.57 9.37
C GLU A 99 -4.45 10.25 8.89
N HIS A 100 -4.78 10.61 7.64
CA HIS A 100 -6.18 10.62 7.17
C HIS A 100 -6.43 9.73 5.96
N ARG A 101 -5.41 9.44 5.14
CA ARG A 101 -5.55 8.64 3.92
C ARG A 101 -5.01 7.22 4.09
N ASN A 102 -4.65 6.85 5.31
CA ASN A 102 -4.14 5.52 5.62
C ASN A 102 -5.25 4.47 5.69
N ALA A 103 -4.82 3.22 5.72
CA ALA A 103 -5.63 2.06 6.05
C ALA A 103 -4.82 1.10 6.93
N TRP A 104 -5.51 0.14 7.54
CA TRP A 104 -4.89 -0.90 8.36
C TRP A 104 -5.43 -2.28 7.98
N ILE A 105 -4.54 -3.27 7.94
CA ILE A 105 -4.93 -4.69 8.04
C ILE A 105 -4.61 -5.16 9.46
N GLY A 106 -5.66 -5.49 10.22
CA GLY A 106 -5.54 -5.78 11.66
C GLY A 106 -5.69 -4.54 12.54
N PRO A 107 -5.39 -4.66 13.85
CA PRO A 107 -5.55 -3.57 14.81
C PRO A 107 -4.66 -2.36 14.49
N PRO A 108 -5.19 -1.13 14.49
CA PRO A 108 -4.39 0.06 14.23
C PRO A 108 -3.47 0.42 15.42
N PHE A 109 -2.38 1.11 15.12
CA PHE A 109 -1.51 1.72 16.12
C PHE A 109 -1.58 3.25 16.05
N PRO A 110 -1.42 3.96 17.18
CA PRO A 110 -1.20 5.40 17.14
C PRO A 110 0.15 5.71 16.48
N LEU A 111 0.22 6.74 15.65
CA LEU A 111 1.45 7.15 14.95
C LEU A 111 2.02 8.44 15.54
N PHE A 112 3.33 8.61 15.45
CA PHE A 112 4.00 9.88 15.78
C PHE A 112 3.99 10.82 14.58
N LEU A 113 3.10 11.81 14.57
CA LEU A 113 2.83 12.59 13.36
C LEU A 113 3.58 13.93 13.30
N ASP A 114 4.23 14.34 14.39
CA ASP A 114 4.72 15.73 14.59
C ASP A 114 5.76 16.18 13.55
N ASN A 115 6.55 15.24 13.03
CA ASN A 115 7.66 15.53 12.13
C ASN A 115 7.36 15.21 10.65
N LEU A 116 6.09 14.97 10.29
CA LEU A 116 5.71 14.67 8.91
C LEU A 116 5.46 15.95 8.11
N LEU A 117 5.94 15.96 6.87
CA LEU A 117 5.81 17.09 5.97
C LEU A 117 4.35 17.25 5.48
N THR A 118 3.87 18.49 5.41
CA THR A 118 2.53 18.83 4.89
C THR A 118 2.53 19.24 3.41
N GLY A 119 3.70 19.20 2.76
CA GLY A 119 3.92 19.56 1.37
C GLY A 119 5.34 19.21 0.91
N GLY A 120 5.59 19.27 -0.40
CA GLY A 120 6.89 18.96 -0.98
C GLY A 120 6.76 18.31 -2.36
N GLU A 121 7.84 17.68 -2.79
CA GLU A 121 7.83 16.85 -4.00
C GLU A 121 7.22 15.47 -3.71
N ILE A 122 6.67 14.84 -4.75
CA ILE A 122 6.18 13.46 -4.65
C ILE A 122 7.41 12.54 -4.48
N PRO A 123 7.43 11.66 -3.46
CA PRO A 123 8.52 10.71 -3.29
C PRO A 123 8.63 9.77 -4.50
N SER A 124 9.85 9.57 -5.02
CA SER A 124 10.14 8.62 -6.10
C SER A 124 11.27 7.68 -5.66
N GLN A 125 10.90 6.66 -4.87
CA GLN A 125 11.87 5.79 -4.19
C GLN A 125 12.57 4.79 -5.13
N TYR A 126 11.86 4.24 -6.13
CA TYR A 126 12.36 3.21 -7.04
C TYR A 126 12.19 3.61 -8.51
N HIS A 127 12.71 4.79 -8.88
CA HIS A 127 12.58 5.37 -10.22
C HIS A 127 13.01 4.43 -11.37
N SER A 128 14.04 3.62 -11.15
CA SER A 128 14.59 2.71 -12.16
C SER A 128 13.63 1.57 -12.56
N LEU A 129 12.54 1.37 -11.83
CA LEU A 129 11.56 0.33 -12.16
C LEU A 129 10.58 0.78 -13.24
N GLU A 130 10.52 2.08 -13.57
CA GLU A 130 9.54 2.65 -14.52
C GLU A 130 8.08 2.28 -14.18
N LEU A 131 7.79 2.18 -12.88
CA LEU A 131 6.47 1.89 -12.30
C LEU A 131 6.01 3.06 -11.42
N GLY A 132 4.73 3.07 -11.04
CA GLY A 132 4.18 4.10 -10.15
C GLY A 132 4.30 5.50 -10.78
N TYR A 133 4.88 6.45 -10.07
CA TYR A 133 5.08 7.82 -10.57
C TYR A 133 6.10 7.92 -11.70
N SER A 134 6.96 6.90 -11.86
CA SER A 134 7.93 6.82 -12.96
C SER A 134 7.41 6.11 -14.22
N SER A 135 6.17 5.61 -14.19
CA SER A 135 5.57 4.92 -15.34
C SER A 135 5.33 5.86 -16.52
N LYS A 136 5.63 5.37 -17.72
CA LYS A 136 5.33 6.00 -19.02
C LYS A 136 3.99 5.55 -19.60
N GLU A 137 3.29 4.62 -18.93
CA GLU A 137 1.97 4.18 -19.38
C GLU A 137 0.98 5.34 -19.34
N GLU A 138 0.29 5.54 -20.45
CA GLU A 138 -0.75 6.57 -20.56
C GLU A 138 -2.02 6.11 -19.82
N GLU A 139 -2.57 7.00 -19.00
CA GLU A 139 -3.88 6.75 -18.41
C GLU A 139 -4.97 6.82 -19.50
N PRO A 140 -6.04 6.00 -19.40
CA PRO A 140 -7.19 6.15 -20.28
C PRO A 140 -7.72 7.60 -20.24
N SER A 141 -8.06 8.13 -21.41
CA SER A 141 -8.67 9.45 -21.53
C SER A 141 -10.00 9.51 -20.78
N GLU A 142 -10.43 10.71 -20.41
CA GLU A 142 -11.75 10.91 -19.77
C GLU A 142 -12.91 10.42 -20.65
N ALA A 143 -12.76 10.49 -21.98
CA ALA A 143 -13.73 9.93 -22.92
C ALA A 143 -13.80 8.39 -22.83
N GLU A 144 -12.65 7.72 -22.78
CA GLU A 144 -12.59 6.26 -22.63
C GLU A 144 -13.11 5.81 -21.26
N LYS A 145 -12.78 6.52 -20.18
CA LYS A 145 -13.31 6.24 -18.83
C LYS A 145 -14.85 6.37 -18.83
N LYS A 146 -15.39 7.44 -19.43
CA LYS A 146 -16.83 7.67 -19.53
C LYS A 146 -17.53 6.59 -20.35
N GLU A 147 -16.94 6.18 -21.47
CA GLU A 147 -17.48 5.12 -22.32
C GLU A 147 -17.48 3.76 -21.61
N ARG A 148 -16.40 3.42 -20.89
CA ARG A 148 -16.36 2.22 -20.03
C ARG A 148 -17.46 2.25 -18.97
N GLY A 149 -17.67 3.41 -18.33
CA GLY A 149 -18.74 3.60 -17.35
C GLY A 149 -20.13 3.35 -17.94
N LYS A 150 -20.45 3.93 -19.11
CA LYS A 150 -21.75 3.71 -19.79
C LYS A 150 -22.01 2.23 -20.06
N ARG A 151 -21.01 1.52 -20.60
CA ARG A 151 -21.12 0.08 -20.89
C ARG A 151 -21.32 -0.76 -19.64
N LEU A 152 -20.73 -0.36 -18.51
CA LEU A 152 -20.96 -1.02 -17.22
C LEU A 152 -22.41 -0.81 -16.77
N GLU A 153 -22.92 0.42 -16.82
CA GLU A 153 -24.30 0.74 -16.44
C GLU A 153 -25.35 0.03 -17.30
N GLU A 154 -25.09 -0.14 -18.60
CA GLU A 154 -25.95 -0.94 -19.47
C GLU A 154 -26.07 -2.39 -18.99
N LYS A 155 -24.97 -3.00 -18.57
CA LYS A 155 -24.98 -4.36 -18.00
C LYS A 155 -25.68 -4.38 -16.64
N LEU A 156 -25.36 -3.43 -15.75
CA LEU A 156 -25.92 -3.36 -14.39
C LEU A 156 -27.42 -3.05 -14.37
N ARG A 157 -27.99 -2.47 -15.44
CA ARG A 157 -29.44 -2.18 -15.55
C ARG A 157 -30.34 -3.38 -15.25
N HIS A 158 -29.86 -4.59 -15.53
CA HIS A 158 -30.60 -5.83 -15.34
C HIS A 158 -30.21 -6.58 -14.05
N GLU A 159 -29.17 -6.13 -13.35
CA GLU A 159 -28.67 -6.73 -12.11
C GLU A 159 -29.48 -6.22 -10.92
N LYS A 160 -30.44 -7.02 -10.43
CA LYS A 160 -31.38 -6.62 -9.37
C LYS A 160 -30.70 -6.20 -8.06
N GLY A 161 -29.51 -6.73 -7.77
CA GLY A 161 -28.73 -6.41 -6.57
C GLY A 161 -27.83 -5.18 -6.72
N ALA A 162 -27.67 -4.64 -7.93
CA ALA A 162 -26.84 -3.47 -8.16
C ALA A 162 -27.64 -2.19 -7.88
N ALA A 163 -27.05 -1.28 -7.10
CA ALA A 163 -27.58 0.07 -6.97
C ALA A 163 -27.54 0.78 -8.32
N LYS A 164 -28.60 1.51 -8.66
CA LYS A 164 -28.68 2.25 -9.92
C LYS A 164 -27.84 3.53 -9.82
N ALA A 165 -27.01 3.80 -10.82
CA ALA A 165 -26.37 5.09 -10.96
C ALA A 165 -27.43 6.21 -11.14
N PRO A 166 -27.16 7.42 -10.64
CA PRO A 166 -28.03 8.58 -10.79
C PRO A 166 -28.19 9.03 -12.25
#